data_AF-A0A4Q3XCN8-F1
#
_entry.id   AF-A0A4Q3XCN8-F1
#
_cell.length_a   1.000
_cell.length_b   1.000
_cell.length_c   1.000
_cell.angle_alpha   90.00
_cell.angle_beta   90.00
_cell.angle_gamma   90.00
#
_symmetry.space_group_name_H-M   'P 1'
#
loop_
_entity.id
_entity.type
_entity.pdbx_description
1 polymer ?
#
loop_
_entity_poly.entity_id
_entity_poly.type
_entity_poly.pdbx_seq_one_letter_code
_entity_poly.pdbx_strand_id
1 'polypeptide(L)'
;MAPLHWPESYQPTPREPRSFWERLPLIGEWFEASDYPEVVPTLMGQLAARPKPDPTIWGDDPVRVEMALYLCNVVQQAYGWPNDHFLPEDPFEIVFLEPWDDLEIIECAMQVEEDLGLDLPDETVKEWGGTLGNVVDSLVAIQKSAHRN
;
A
#
# COMPACT_ATOMS: atom_id res chain seq x y z
N MET A 1 8.97 -4.46 16.43
CA MET A 1 7.95 -3.39 16.27
C MET A 1 6.62 -4.08 16.00
N ALA A 2 5.49 -3.50 16.39
CA ALA A 2 4.19 -4.11 16.12
C ALA A 2 3.69 -3.71 14.72
N PRO A 3 3.05 -4.62 13.97
CA PRO A 3 2.35 -4.28 12.75
C PRO A 3 1.23 -3.26 12.98
N LEU A 4 0.84 -2.57 11.91
CA LEU A 4 -0.34 -1.72 11.91
C LEU A 4 -1.59 -2.54 12.23
N HIS A 5 -2.52 -1.92 12.93
CA HIS A 5 -3.80 -2.51 13.27
C HIS A 5 -4.90 -1.45 13.21
N TRP A 6 -6.11 -1.86 12.85
CA TRP A 6 -7.28 -1.01 12.93
C TRP A 6 -7.51 -0.51 14.38
N PRO A 7 -8.13 0.67 14.57
CA PRO A 7 -8.63 1.04 15.89
C PRO A 7 -9.52 -0.05 16.49
N GLU A 8 -9.47 -0.29 17.80
CA GLU A 8 -10.29 -1.33 18.44
C GLU A 8 -11.82 -1.10 18.25
N SER A 9 -12.22 0.16 18.11
CA SER A 9 -13.61 0.56 17.82
C SER A 9 -14.02 0.27 16.37
N TYR A 10 -13.06 0.00 15.49
CA TYR A 10 -13.26 -0.11 14.07
C TYR A 10 -13.37 -1.58 13.65
N GLN A 11 -14.45 -1.91 12.95
CA GLN A 11 -14.61 -3.19 12.28
C GLN A 11 -14.73 -2.92 10.78
N PRO A 12 -13.74 -3.31 9.96
CA PRO A 12 -13.85 -3.15 8.52
C PRO A 12 -15.06 -3.96 8.04
N THR A 13 -16.06 -3.29 7.51
CA THR A 13 -17.14 -3.96 6.78
C THR A 13 -16.77 -3.95 5.30
N PRO A 14 -16.86 -5.10 4.61
CA PRO A 14 -16.73 -5.13 3.15
C PRO A 14 -17.65 -4.07 2.56
N ARG A 15 -17.10 -3.10 1.83
CA ARG A 15 -17.94 -2.13 1.12
C ARG A 15 -18.60 -2.91 -0.02
N GLU A 16 -19.91 -2.77 -0.20
CA GLU A 16 -20.49 -3.17 -1.48
C GLU A 16 -19.77 -2.36 -2.57
N PRO A 17 -19.36 -2.99 -3.68
CA PRO A 17 -18.61 -2.31 -4.73
C PRO A 17 -19.41 -1.10 -5.20
N ARG A 18 -18.97 0.10 -4.83
CA ARG A 18 -19.59 1.33 -5.33
C ARG A 18 -19.35 1.37 -6.83
N SER A 19 -20.41 1.58 -7.59
CA SER A 19 -20.30 1.53 -9.05
C SER A 19 -19.32 2.61 -9.52
N PHE A 20 -18.42 2.25 -10.45
CA PHE A 20 -17.45 3.14 -11.11
C PHE A 20 -18.04 4.50 -11.52
N TRP A 21 -19.33 4.55 -11.84
CA TRP A 21 -20.06 5.76 -12.24
C TRP A 21 -20.33 6.77 -11.11
N GLU A 22 -20.21 6.36 -9.83
CA GLU A 22 -20.36 7.26 -8.67
C GLU A 22 -19.09 8.07 -8.37
N ARG A 23 -17.96 7.77 -9.04
CA ARG A 23 -16.64 8.35 -8.80
C ARG A 23 -16.11 9.26 -9.93
N LEU A 24 -16.90 9.60 -10.96
CA LEU A 24 -16.42 10.44 -12.07
C LEU A 24 -16.15 11.90 -11.62
N PRO A 25 -14.91 12.42 -11.76
CA PRO A 25 -14.56 13.77 -11.34
C PRO A 25 -14.63 14.75 -12.52
N LEU A 26 -15.53 15.71 -12.45
CA LEU A 26 -15.31 17.01 -13.11
C LEU A 26 -14.73 18.04 -12.11
N ILE A 27 -14.47 17.65 -10.86
CA ILE A 27 -14.08 18.57 -9.80
C ILE A 27 -13.00 17.88 -8.95
N GLY A 28 -11.80 18.45 -8.95
CA GLY A 28 -10.65 18.04 -8.15
C GLY A 28 -10.81 18.37 -6.67
N GLU A 29 -11.69 17.64 -5.99
CA GLU A 29 -11.78 17.61 -4.54
C GLU A 29 -11.23 16.26 -4.05
N TRP A 30 -9.91 16.27 -3.90
CA TRP A 30 -9.10 15.53 -2.95
C TRP A 30 -9.89 14.74 -1.92
N PHE A 31 -9.51 13.46 -1.75
CA PHE A 31 -9.78 12.63 -0.57
C PHE A 31 -9.92 13.48 0.68
N GLU A 32 -11.15 13.84 1.03
CA GLU A 32 -11.37 14.35 2.35
C GLU A 32 -11.17 13.15 3.27
N ALA A 33 -10.21 13.26 4.18
CA ALA A 33 -10.09 12.42 5.37
C ALA A 33 -11.40 12.35 6.22
N SER A 34 -12.52 12.88 5.71
CA SER A 34 -13.85 12.96 6.30
C SER A 34 -14.61 11.64 6.28
N ASP A 35 -14.28 10.69 5.40
CA ASP A 35 -14.96 9.37 5.39
C ASP A 35 -14.53 8.49 6.58
N TYR A 36 -13.35 8.71 7.17
CA TYR A 36 -12.80 7.88 8.26
C TYR A 36 -12.08 8.69 9.35
N PRO A 37 -12.80 9.58 10.06
CA PRO A 37 -12.22 10.54 10.99
C PRO A 37 -11.52 9.91 12.20
N GLU A 38 -11.79 8.63 12.50
CA GLU A 38 -11.13 7.90 13.59
C GLU A 38 -9.98 7.01 13.10
N VAL A 39 -10.09 6.44 11.89
CA VAL A 39 -9.14 5.45 11.37
C VAL A 39 -7.84 6.11 10.96
N VAL A 40 -7.91 7.11 10.07
CA VAL A 40 -6.71 7.76 9.52
C VAL A 40 -5.87 8.40 10.63
N PRO A 41 -6.43 9.19 11.58
CA PRO A 41 -5.61 9.74 12.67
C PRO A 41 -4.99 8.68 13.57
N THR A 42 -5.68 7.55 13.79
CA THR A 42 -5.14 6.44 14.59
C THR A 42 -3.97 5.76 13.89
N LEU A 43 -4.10 5.45 12.59
CA LEU A 43 -3.02 4.85 11.80
C LEU A 43 -1.84 5.82 11.63
N MET A 44 -2.10 7.11 11.39
CA MET A 44 -1.08 8.16 11.41
C MET A 44 -0.36 8.21 12.74
N GLY A 45 -1.08 8.10 13.87
CA GLY A 45 -0.48 8.04 15.21
C GLY A 45 0.44 6.83 15.38
N GLN A 46 0.02 5.66 14.91
CA GLN A 46 0.84 4.44 14.95
C GLN A 46 2.12 4.59 14.11
N LEU A 47 2.02 5.07 12.87
CA LEU A 47 3.16 5.29 11.98
C LEU A 47 4.08 6.39 12.51
N ALA A 48 3.55 7.53 12.95
CA ALA A 48 4.34 8.65 13.46
C ALA A 48 5.14 8.27 14.72
N ALA A 49 4.59 7.41 15.58
CA ALA A 49 5.28 6.91 16.77
C ALA A 49 6.33 5.82 16.44
N ARG A 50 6.31 5.26 15.23
CA ARG A 50 7.17 4.14 14.85
C ARG A 50 8.59 4.63 14.56
N PRO A 51 9.62 4.05 15.20
CA PRO A 51 11.00 4.36 14.86
C PRO A 51 11.32 3.87 13.44
N LYS A 52 12.33 4.47 12.81
CA LYS A 52 12.79 4.03 11.50
C LYS A 52 13.24 2.56 11.56
N PRO A 53 12.64 1.65 10.77
CA PRO A 53 13.03 0.24 10.76
C PRO A 53 14.43 0.08 10.17
N ASP A 54 15.15 -0.92 10.66
CA ASP A 54 16.38 -1.38 10.00
C ASP A 54 16.01 -2.04 8.66
N PRO A 55 16.62 -1.66 7.52
CA PRO A 55 16.30 -2.24 6.22
C PRO A 55 16.39 -3.77 6.17
N THR A 56 17.23 -4.38 7.03
CA THR A 56 17.38 -5.85 7.13
C THR A 56 16.11 -6.57 7.57
N ILE A 57 15.09 -5.86 8.07
CA ILE A 57 13.77 -6.45 8.34
C ILE A 57 13.12 -7.02 7.07
N TRP A 58 13.48 -6.48 5.90
CA TRP A 58 13.05 -6.98 4.59
C TRP A 58 13.89 -8.16 4.10
N GLY A 59 14.73 -8.74 4.95
CA GLY A 59 15.56 -9.91 4.65
C GLY A 59 16.89 -9.57 3.98
N ASP A 60 17.59 -10.60 3.53
CA ASP A 60 18.95 -10.50 3.00
C ASP A 60 19.03 -10.29 1.48
N ASP A 61 17.91 -10.42 0.74
CA ASP A 61 17.88 -10.21 -0.70
C ASP A 61 17.90 -8.71 -1.02
N PRO A 62 18.98 -8.15 -1.59
CA PRO A 62 19.08 -6.71 -1.83
C PRO A 62 17.99 -6.19 -2.77
N VAL A 63 17.53 -7.00 -3.73
CA VAL A 63 16.46 -6.62 -4.65
C VAL A 63 15.14 -6.49 -3.91
N ARG A 64 14.88 -7.39 -2.95
CA ARG A 64 13.69 -7.32 -2.09
C ARG A 64 13.71 -6.09 -1.20
N VAL A 65 14.86 -5.76 -0.60
CA VAL A 65 15.00 -4.56 0.23
C VAL A 65 14.79 -3.30 -0.59
N GLU A 66 15.40 -3.19 -1.78
CA GLU A 66 15.23 -2.04 -2.68
C GLU A 66 13.77 -1.86 -3.09
N MET A 67 13.12 -2.94 -3.53
CA MET A 67 11.70 -2.94 -3.91
C MET A 67 10.79 -2.52 -2.75
N ALA A 68 11.07 -3.02 -1.54
CA ALA A 68 10.31 -2.66 -0.36
C ALA A 68 10.45 -1.18 0.00
N LEU A 69 11.68 -0.66 0.03
CA LEU A 69 11.92 0.76 0.35
C LEU A 69 11.25 1.68 -0.68
N TYR A 70 11.31 1.31 -1.95
CA TYR A 70 10.64 2.02 -3.02
C TYR A 70 9.11 2.01 -2.82
N LEU A 71 8.49 0.84 -2.66
CA LEU A 71 7.05 0.72 -2.45
C LEU A 71 6.59 1.48 -1.20
N CYS A 72 7.33 1.39 -0.10
CA CYS A 72 7.05 2.12 1.14
C CYS A 72 7.02 3.64 0.90
N ASN A 73 7.94 4.14 0.08
CA ASN A 73 7.99 5.55 -0.26
C ASN A 73 6.83 5.98 -1.17
N VAL A 74 6.48 5.17 -2.18
CA VAL A 74 5.32 5.42 -3.05
C VAL A 74 4.04 5.48 -2.23
N VAL A 75 3.81 4.48 -1.37
CA VAL A 75 2.63 4.43 -0.49
C VAL A 75 2.60 5.62 0.47
N GLN A 76 3.74 6.00 1.04
CA GLN A 76 3.81 7.19 1.89
C GLN A 76 3.32 8.44 1.15
N GLN A 77 3.80 8.65 -0.08
CA GLN A 77 3.46 9.83 -0.86
C GLN A 77 2.00 9.82 -1.31
N ALA A 78 1.49 8.68 -1.79
CA ALA A 78 0.13 8.53 -2.28
C ALA A 78 -0.92 8.79 -1.20
N TYR A 79 -0.73 8.22 0.00
CA TYR A 79 -1.69 8.31 1.09
C TYR A 79 -1.40 9.44 2.09
N GLY A 80 -0.31 10.19 1.89
CA GLY A 80 0.10 11.27 2.79
C GLY A 80 0.46 10.79 4.20
N TRP A 81 0.99 9.55 4.32
CA TRP A 81 1.43 9.02 5.60
C TRP A 81 2.59 9.81 6.19
N PRO A 82 2.71 9.89 7.53
CA PRO A 82 3.71 10.74 8.18
C PRO A 82 5.16 10.27 7.93
N ASN A 83 5.36 9.00 7.59
CA ASN A 83 6.64 8.40 7.21
C ASN A 83 6.41 7.11 6.41
N ASP A 84 7.49 6.55 5.87
CA ASP A 84 7.56 5.30 5.11
C ASP A 84 8.00 4.09 5.99
N HIS A 85 7.82 4.17 7.31
CA HIS A 85 8.33 3.18 8.26
C HIS A 85 7.48 1.90 8.31
N PHE A 86 7.08 1.36 7.17
CA PHE A 86 6.31 0.12 7.09
C PHE A 86 7.18 -1.11 7.40
N LEU A 87 6.50 -2.18 7.80
CA LEU A 87 7.08 -3.49 8.12
C LEU A 87 6.56 -4.54 7.11
N PRO A 88 7.32 -5.62 6.84
CA PRO A 88 6.85 -6.70 5.99
C PRO A 88 5.52 -7.31 6.46
N GLU A 89 5.30 -7.35 7.78
CA GLU A 89 4.10 -7.92 8.39
C GLU A 89 2.92 -6.95 8.47
N ASP A 90 3.08 -5.68 8.04
CA ASP A 90 1.95 -4.74 8.03
C ASP A 90 0.85 -5.27 7.09
N PRO A 91 -0.42 -5.32 7.55
CA PRO A 91 -1.50 -5.82 6.71
C PRO A 91 -1.73 -4.94 5.49
N PHE A 92 -1.84 -5.57 4.32
CA PHE A 92 -2.08 -4.87 3.05
C PHE A 92 -3.29 -3.95 3.13
N GLU A 93 -4.41 -4.47 3.64
CA GLU A 93 -5.67 -3.73 3.76
C GLU A 93 -5.55 -2.46 4.63
N ILE A 94 -4.62 -2.44 5.59
CA ILE A 94 -4.42 -1.28 6.46
C ILE A 94 -3.51 -0.26 5.81
N VAL A 95 -2.44 -0.74 5.16
CA VAL A 95 -1.47 0.10 4.47
C VAL A 95 -2.12 0.88 3.32
N PHE A 96 -3.01 0.21 2.57
CA PHE A 96 -3.72 0.75 1.41
C PHE A 96 -5.18 1.15 1.69
N LEU A 97 -5.63 1.14 2.94
CA LEU A 97 -7.00 1.49 3.32
C LEU A 97 -8.08 0.72 2.53
N GLU A 98 -7.84 -0.57 2.23
CA GLU A 98 -8.81 -1.47 1.59
C GLU A 98 -9.95 -1.79 2.59
N PRO A 99 -11.22 -1.90 2.16
CA PRO A 99 -11.76 -1.88 0.78
C PRO A 99 -12.26 -0.51 0.31
N TRP A 100 -11.59 0.57 0.68
CA TRP A 100 -12.06 1.91 0.34
C TRP A 100 -11.33 2.51 -0.86
N ASP A 101 -10.11 2.06 -1.15
CA ASP A 101 -9.14 2.69 -2.06
C ASP A 101 -8.62 1.83 -3.20
N ASP A 102 -9.54 1.15 -3.89
CA ASP A 102 -9.19 0.38 -5.10
C ASP A 102 -8.51 1.23 -6.18
N LEU A 103 -8.83 2.54 -6.28
CA LEU A 103 -8.25 3.41 -7.30
C LEU A 103 -6.80 3.77 -6.97
N GLU A 104 -6.51 4.06 -5.71
CA GLU A 104 -5.20 4.48 -5.21
C GLU A 104 -4.23 3.30 -5.23
N ILE A 105 -4.74 2.07 -5.01
CA ILE A 105 -3.99 0.84 -5.26
C ILE A 105 -3.60 0.73 -6.74
N ILE A 106 -4.53 0.99 -7.67
CA ILE A 106 -4.26 0.96 -9.12
C ILE A 106 -3.25 2.05 -9.49
N GLU A 107 -3.42 3.28 -8.99
CA GLU A 107 -2.48 4.38 -9.25
C GLU A 107 -1.08 4.07 -8.69
N CYS A 108 -0.99 3.48 -7.50
CA CYS A 108 0.27 2.99 -6.95
C CYS A 108 0.89 1.90 -7.84
N ALA A 109 0.11 0.94 -8.33
CA ALA A 109 0.60 -0.11 -9.22
C ALA A 109 1.12 0.46 -10.54
N MET A 110 0.40 1.40 -11.16
CA MET A 110 0.82 2.08 -12.38
C MET A 110 2.10 2.89 -12.17
N GLN A 111 2.25 3.59 -11.03
CA GLN A 111 3.48 4.30 -10.70
C GLN A 111 4.66 3.33 -10.54
N VAL A 112 4.44 2.17 -9.91
CA VAL A 112 5.47 1.12 -9.77
C VAL A 112 5.87 0.55 -11.13
N GLU A 113 4.92 0.32 -12.04
CA GLU A 113 5.21 -0.10 -13.42
C GLU A 113 6.07 0.92 -14.16
N GLU A 114 5.65 2.19 -14.16
CA GLU A 114 6.32 3.25 -14.91
C GLU A 114 7.76 3.46 -14.43
N ASP A 115 7.96 3.58 -13.12
CA ASP A 115 9.27 3.91 -12.56
C ASP A 115 10.26 2.75 -12.62
N LEU A 116 9.77 1.50 -12.53
CA LEU A 116 10.62 0.30 -12.54
C LEU A 116 10.70 -0.37 -13.93
N GLY A 117 9.94 0.12 -14.91
CA GLY A 117 9.82 -0.49 -16.23
C GLY A 117 9.30 -1.92 -16.17
N LEU A 118 8.33 -2.17 -15.28
CA LEU A 118 7.69 -3.47 -15.11
C LEU A 118 6.38 -3.54 -15.90
N ASP A 119 5.96 -4.75 -16.21
CA ASP A 119 4.63 -5.08 -16.75
C ASP A 119 3.93 -5.90 -15.65
N LEU A 120 3.07 -5.25 -14.87
CA LEU A 120 2.29 -5.82 -13.78
C LEU A 120 0.93 -6.26 -14.33
N PRO A 121 0.67 -7.57 -14.45
CA PRO A 121 -0.64 -8.03 -14.91
C PRO A 121 -1.74 -7.59 -13.94
N ASP A 122 -2.86 -7.10 -14.46
CA ASP A 122 -4.04 -6.70 -13.66
C ASP A 122 -4.44 -7.76 -12.62
N GLU A 123 -4.37 -9.05 -12.99
CA GLU A 123 -4.71 -10.15 -12.10
C GLU A 123 -3.76 -10.24 -10.90
N THR A 124 -2.47 -9.90 -11.06
CA THR A 124 -1.53 -9.84 -9.94
C THR A 124 -1.89 -8.73 -8.96
N VAL A 125 -2.27 -7.55 -9.45
CA VAL A 125 -2.67 -6.43 -8.60
C VAL A 125 -3.96 -6.76 -7.84
N LYS A 126 -4.93 -7.42 -8.49
CA LYS A 126 -6.17 -7.89 -7.85
C LYS A 126 -5.95 -8.98 -6.79
N GLU A 127 -4.87 -9.74 -6.93
CA GLU A 127 -4.47 -10.77 -5.97
C GLU A 127 -3.62 -10.23 -4.82
N TRP A 128 -3.24 -8.94 -4.84
CA TRP A 128 -2.57 -8.32 -3.71
C TRP A 128 -3.45 -8.39 -2.46
N GLY A 129 -2.81 -8.76 -1.35
CA GLY A 129 -3.50 -9.01 -0.10
C GLY A 129 -2.59 -9.63 0.95
N GLY A 130 -3.12 -9.85 2.13
CA GLY A 130 -2.36 -10.37 3.26
C GLY A 130 -1.44 -9.30 3.86
N THR A 131 -0.14 -9.36 3.55
CA THR A 131 0.87 -8.47 4.13
C THR A 131 1.62 -7.68 3.07
N LEU A 132 2.19 -6.54 3.44
CA LEU A 132 3.02 -5.74 2.55
C LEU A 132 4.21 -6.54 2.01
N GLY A 133 4.77 -7.45 2.81
CA GLY A 133 5.81 -8.39 2.39
C GLY A 133 5.41 -9.24 1.18
N ASN A 134 4.17 -9.75 1.15
CA ASN A 134 3.68 -10.54 0.02
C ASN A 134 3.61 -9.72 -1.27
N VAL A 135 3.19 -8.45 -1.17
CA VAL A 135 3.15 -7.54 -2.32
C VAL A 135 4.55 -7.31 -2.86
N VAL A 136 5.52 -7.01 -1.99
CA VAL A 136 6.93 -6.86 -2.38
C VAL A 136 7.45 -8.14 -3.05
N ASP A 137 7.14 -9.31 -2.48
CA ASP A 137 7.59 -10.60 -3.04
C ASP A 137 7.01 -10.85 -4.44
N SER A 138 5.77 -10.42 -4.70
CA SER A 138 5.16 -10.48 -6.04
C SER A 138 5.90 -9.59 -7.06
N LEU A 139 6.24 -8.35 -6.66
CA LEU A 139 6.98 -7.40 -7.50
C LEU A 139 8.39 -7.93 -7.83
N VAL A 140 9.09 -8.48 -6.83
CA VAL A 140 10.42 -9.09 -7.01
C VAL A 140 10.35 -10.28 -7.97
N ALA A 141 9.31 -11.12 -7.86
CA ALA A 141 9.12 -12.26 -8.76
C ALA A 141 8.90 -11.82 -10.23
N ILE A 142 8.15 -10.75 -10.44
CA ILE A 142 7.92 -10.16 -11.77
C ILE A 142 9.21 -9.58 -12.33
N GLN A 143 9.92 -8.76 -11.55
CA GLN A 143 11.19 -8.16 -11.97
C GLN A 143 12.23 -9.23 -12.35
N LYS A 144 12.37 -10.29 -11.53
CA LYS A 144 13.28 -11.42 -11.83
C LYS A 144 12.86 -12.21 -13.08
N SER A 145 11.59 -12.18 -13.45
CA SER A 145 11.09 -12.85 -14.65
C SER A 145 11.31 -12.00 -15.90
N ALA A 146 11.17 -10.68 -15.80
CA ALA A 146 11.48 -9.74 -16.88
C ALA A 146 12.97 -9.81 -17.32
N HIS A 147 13.89 -9.94 -16.36
CA HIS A 147 15.33 -10.02 -16.65
C HIS A 147 15.81 -11.37 -17.24
N ARG A 148 14.95 -12.39 -17.26
CA ARG A 148 15.31 -13.72 -17.80
C ARG A 148 15.00 -13.87 -19.29
N ASN A 149 14.22 -12.95 -19.86
CA ASN A 149 13.85 -12.93 -21.28
C ASN A 149 14.75 -11.97 -22.07
#